data_AF-A0A2E3RU98-F1
#
_entry.id   AF-A0A2E3RU98-F1
#
_cell.length_a   1.000
_cell.length_b   1.000
_cell.length_c   1.000
_cell.angle_alpha   90.00
_cell.angle_beta   90.00
_cell.angle_gamma   90.00
#
_symmetry.space_group_name_H-M   'P 1'
#
loop_
_entity.id
_entity.type
_entity.pdbx_description
1 polymer ?
#
loop_
_entity_poly.entity_id
_entity_poly.type
_entity_poly.pdbx_seq_one_letter_code
_entity_poly.pdbx_strand_id
1 'polypeptide(L)'
;MINPILCILTIGSCFLTGVHSQETPPPAPDSREQLRVLMERYEEHRRNQSPEYARSKGDSRNAGRLRTTGIQAEQQRLQANTDFLQRLESIPNQ
;
A
#
# COMPACT_ATOMS: atom_id res chain seq x y z
N MET A 1 -14.49 -3.61 55.61
CA MET A 1 -15.07 -4.70 54.79
C MET A 1 -15.81 -4.03 53.63
N ILE A 2 -15.23 -4.03 52.44
CA ILE A 2 -15.73 -3.29 51.26
C ILE A 2 -16.70 -4.21 50.48
N ASN A 3 -17.90 -3.69 50.20
CA ASN A 3 -19.04 -4.42 49.68
C ASN A 3 -18.87 -4.68 48.15
N PRO A 4 -18.83 -5.94 47.68
CA PRO A 4 -18.50 -6.27 46.29
C PRO A 4 -19.54 -5.80 45.25
N ILE A 5 -20.75 -5.43 45.69
CA ILE A 5 -21.83 -4.92 44.82
C ILE A 5 -21.47 -3.53 44.26
N LEU A 6 -20.68 -2.74 44.99
CA LEU A 6 -20.27 -1.40 44.54
C LEU A 6 -19.23 -1.44 43.41
N CYS A 7 -18.49 -2.55 43.24
CA CYS A 7 -17.52 -2.69 42.16
C CYS A 7 -18.15 -3.01 40.79
N ILE A 8 -19.31 -3.67 40.76
CA ILE A 8 -19.94 -4.09 39.50
C ILE A 8 -20.59 -2.89 38.79
N LEU A 9 -21.15 -1.95 39.56
CA LEU A 9 -21.79 -0.75 39.01
C LEU A 9 -20.78 0.21 38.35
N THR A 10 -19.52 0.23 38.78
CA THR A 10 -18.50 1.09 38.17
C THR A 10 -18.02 0.56 36.81
N ILE A 11 -17.94 -0.76 36.65
CA ILE A 11 -17.50 -1.41 35.41
C ILE A 11 -18.54 -1.24 34.29
N GLY A 12 -19.83 -1.17 34.65
CA GLY A 12 -20.92 -0.93 33.70
C GLY A 12 -20.95 0.47 33.07
N SER A 13 -20.29 1.47 33.67
CA SER A 13 -20.29 2.84 33.13
C SER A 13 -19.17 3.12 32.11
N CYS A 14 -18.12 2.28 32.07
CA CYS A 14 -17.01 2.45 31.14
C CYS A 14 -17.30 1.98 29.71
N PHE A 15 -18.44 1.29 29.48
CA PHE A 15 -18.79 0.75 28.15
C PHE A 15 -19.66 1.70 27.29
N LEU A 16 -20.18 2.80 27.83
CA LEU A 16 -20.96 3.78 27.05
C LEU A 16 -20.14 4.97 26.53
N THR A 17 -18.86 5.06 26.87
CA THR A 17 -17.94 6.09 26.33
C THR A 17 -16.86 5.46 25.46
N GLY A 18 -17.16 4.33 24.84
CA GLY A 18 -16.55 3.98 23.57
C GLY A 18 -17.03 5.02 22.57
N VAL A 19 -16.38 6.19 22.55
CA VAL A 19 -16.40 7.10 21.43
C VAL A 19 -16.20 6.22 20.23
N HIS A 20 -17.28 6.06 19.47
CA HIS A 20 -17.27 5.51 18.14
C HIS A 20 -16.42 6.53 17.37
N SER A 21 -15.09 6.41 17.47
CA SER A 21 -14.18 6.85 16.44
C SER A 21 -14.55 5.99 15.26
N GLN A 22 -15.65 6.37 14.61
CA GLN A 22 -15.83 6.19 13.21
C GLN A 22 -14.63 6.94 12.62
N GLU A 23 -13.49 6.26 12.56
CA GLU A 23 -12.48 6.56 11.57
C GLU A 23 -13.24 6.36 10.27
N THR A 24 -13.89 7.43 9.82
CA THR A 24 -14.42 7.53 8.47
C THR A 24 -13.27 7.08 7.59
N PRO A 25 -13.42 5.95 6.86
CA PRO A 25 -12.35 5.52 5.98
C PRO A 25 -11.99 6.73 5.12
N PRO A 26 -10.70 7.03 4.94
CA PRO A 26 -10.29 8.16 4.13
C PRO A 26 -11.07 8.08 2.80
N PRO A 27 -11.58 9.22 2.30
CA PRO A 27 -12.39 9.22 1.09
C PRO A 27 -11.66 8.41 0.03
N ALA A 28 -12.39 7.50 -0.62
CA ALA A 28 -11.81 6.65 -1.65
C ALA A 28 -11.00 7.54 -2.61
N PRO A 29 -9.71 7.23 -2.84
CA PRO A 29 -8.86 8.09 -3.66
C PRO A 29 -9.53 8.31 -5.00
N ASP A 30 -9.57 9.54 -5.50
CA ASP A 30 -10.13 9.83 -6.80
C ASP A 30 -9.29 9.17 -7.91
N SER A 31 -9.84 9.00 -9.11
CA SER A 31 -9.17 8.29 -10.21
C SER A 31 -7.77 8.84 -10.51
N ARG A 32 -7.52 10.15 -10.31
CA ARG A 32 -6.20 10.75 -10.54
C ARG A 32 -5.20 10.34 -9.48
N GLU A 33 -5.61 10.31 -8.21
CA GLU A 33 -4.75 9.84 -7.12
C GLU A 33 -4.48 8.32 -7.24
N GLN A 34 -5.49 7.53 -7.63
CA GLN A 34 -5.29 6.11 -7.93
C GLN A 34 -4.27 5.89 -9.05
N LEU A 35 -4.37 6.67 -10.13
CA LEU A 35 -3.41 6.63 -11.23
C LEU A 35 -2.01 7.04 -10.77
N ARG A 36 -1.89 8.10 -9.98
CA ARG A 36 -0.61 8.57 -9.45
C ARG A 36 0.08 7.48 -8.62
N VAL A 37 -0.64 6.88 -7.67
CA VAL A 37 -0.13 5.81 -6.82
C VAL A 37 0.25 4.57 -7.63
N LEU A 38 -0.57 4.20 -8.62
CA LEU A 38 -0.30 3.05 -9.49
C LEU A 38 0.99 3.27 -10.30
N MET A 39 1.16 4.45 -10.88
CA MET A 39 2.36 4.84 -11.63
C MET A 39 3.60 4.86 -10.73
N GLU A 40 3.49 5.41 -9.52
CA GLU A 40 4.58 5.46 -8.55
C GLU A 40 5.07 4.06 -8.15
N ARG A 41 4.14 3.15 -7.86
CA ARG A 41 4.45 1.75 -7.53
C ARG A 41 5.11 1.02 -8.70
N TYR A 42 4.65 1.27 -9.93
CA TYR A 42 5.25 0.68 -11.13
C TYR A 42 6.68 1.18 -11.37
N GLU A 43 6.91 2.48 -11.22
CA GLU A 43 8.24 3.10 -11.32
C GLU A 43 9.22 2.59 -10.26
N GLU A 44 8.76 2.41 -9.02
CA GLU A 44 9.56 1.81 -7.96
C GLU A 44 9.94 0.36 -8.31
N HIS A 45 8.98 -0.45 -8.78
CA HIS A 45 9.23 -1.82 -9.18
C HIS A 45 10.30 -1.90 -10.30
N ARG A 46 10.20 -1.03 -11.31
CA ARG A 46 11.18 -0.97 -12.41
C ARG A 46 12.58 -0.58 -11.92
N ARG A 47 12.69 0.38 -10.99
CA ARG A 47 13.97 0.76 -10.37
C ARG A 47 14.60 -0.40 -9.60
N ASN A 48 13.79 -1.18 -8.91
CA ASN A 48 14.27 -2.33 -8.14
C ASN A 48 14.69 -3.53 -9.02
N GLN A 49 14.08 -3.69 -10.20
CA GLN A 49 14.38 -4.80 -11.11
C GLN A 49 15.52 -4.52 -12.10
N SER A 50 15.68 -3.27 -12.56
CA SER A 50 16.72 -2.89 -13.51
C SER A 50 17.66 -1.86 -12.88
N PRO A 51 18.88 -2.28 -12.51
CA PRO A 51 19.93 -1.38 -12.05
C PRO A 51 20.28 -0.30 -13.08
N GLU A 52 20.21 -0.61 -14.37
CA GLU A 52 20.43 0.35 -15.45
C GLU A 52 19.34 1.42 -15.48
N TYR A 53 18.08 1.01 -15.30
CA TYR A 53 16.95 1.92 -15.16
C TYR A 53 17.09 2.80 -13.92
N ALA A 54 17.40 2.21 -12.75
CA ALA A 54 17.70 2.95 -11.53
C ALA A 54 18.80 3.99 -11.74
N ARG A 55 19.91 3.60 -12.38
CA ARG A 55 21.02 4.51 -12.71
C ARG A 55 20.57 5.66 -13.61
N SER A 56 19.77 5.38 -14.65
CA SER A 56 19.22 6.42 -15.54
C SER A 56 18.30 7.41 -14.82
N LYS A 57 17.67 6.99 -13.72
CA LYS A 57 16.83 7.82 -12.85
C LYS A 57 17.62 8.47 -11.70
N GLY A 58 18.94 8.30 -11.65
CA GLY A 58 19.77 8.82 -10.57
C GLY A 58 19.61 8.08 -9.23
N ASP A 59 18.89 6.95 -9.20
CA ASP A 59 18.71 6.13 -8.00
C ASP A 59 19.98 5.32 -7.75
N SER A 60 20.87 5.91 -6.95
CA SER A 60 22.17 5.33 -6.61
C SER A 60 22.05 4.07 -5.73
N ARG A 61 20.92 3.89 -5.01
CA ARG A 61 20.71 2.75 -4.10
C ARG A 61 20.54 1.45 -4.89
N ASN A 62 19.85 1.55 -6.03
CA ASN A 62 19.59 0.41 -6.91
C ASN A 62 20.57 0.31 -8.09
N ALA A 63 21.26 1.41 -8.45
CA ALA A 63 22.24 1.42 -9.54
C ALA A 63 23.42 0.46 -9.37
N GLY A 64 23.80 0.15 -8.11
CA GLY A 64 24.90 -0.78 -7.80
C GLY A 64 24.46 -2.24 -7.66
N ARG A 65 23.16 -2.55 -7.77
CA ARG A 65 22.66 -3.93 -7.66
C ARG A 65 23.00 -4.71 -8.94
N LEU A 66 23.22 -6.02 -8.79
CA LEU A 66 23.28 -6.91 -9.95
C LEU A 66 21.87 -7.08 -10.50
N ARG A 67 21.74 -7.01 -11.83
CA ARG A 67 20.48 -7.27 -12.50
C ARG A 67 20.09 -8.72 -12.23
N THR A 68 18.86 -8.93 -11.76
CA THR A 68 18.31 -10.29 -11.67
C THR A 68 17.95 -10.73 -13.08
N THR A 69 18.64 -11.75 -13.58
CA THR A 69 18.47 -12.29 -14.94
C THR A 69 18.05 -13.76 -14.88
N GLY A 70 17.22 -14.20 -15.83
CA GLY A 70 16.76 -15.58 -15.93
C GLY A 70 15.27 -15.68 -16.21
N ILE A 71 14.79 -16.88 -16.53
CA ILE A 71 13.40 -17.13 -16.92
C ILE A 71 12.42 -16.67 -15.83
N GLN A 72 12.72 -16.99 -14.57
CA GLN A 72 11.88 -16.58 -13.43
C GLN A 72 11.82 -15.06 -13.25
N ALA A 73 12.96 -14.38 -13.43
CA ALA A 73 13.03 -12.92 -13.31
C ALA A 73 12.23 -12.23 -14.43
N GLU A 74 12.34 -12.75 -15.66
CA GLU A 74 11.56 -12.26 -16.79
C GLU A 74 10.06 -12.52 -16.60
N GLN A 75 9.68 -13.70 -16.08
CA GLN A 75 8.30 -14.01 -15.76
C GLN A 75 7.73 -13.05 -14.70
N GLN A 76 8.49 -12.74 -13.65
CA GLN A 76 8.08 -11.76 -12.63
C GLN A 76 7.91 -10.36 -13.23
N ARG A 77 8.82 -9.93 -14.11
CA ARG A 77 8.73 -8.65 -14.82
C ARG A 77 7.46 -8.58 -15.68
N LEU A 78 7.18 -9.64 -16.45
CA LEU A 78 6.00 -9.73 -17.29
C LEU A 78 4.72 -9.76 -16.46
N GLN A 79 4.70 -10.52 -15.35
CA GLN A 79 3.57 -10.55 -14.43
C GLN A 79 3.29 -9.16 -13.86
N ALA A 80 4.32 -8.45 -13.37
CA ALA A 80 4.16 -7.10 -12.83
C ALA A 80 3.64 -6.09 -13.88
N ASN A 81 4.05 -6.24 -15.16
CA ASN A 81 3.51 -5.45 -16.26
C ASN A 81 2.03 -5.77 -16.50
N THR A 82 1.66 -7.05 -16.55
CA THR A 82 0.26 -7.47 -16.74
C THR A 82 -0.62 -6.95 -15.61
N ASP A 83 -0.19 -7.11 -14.36
CA ASP A 83 -0.92 -6.63 -13.18
C ASP A 83 -1.08 -5.10 -13.20
N PHE A 84 -0.05 -4.37 -13.65
CA PHE A 84 -0.13 -2.92 -13.83
C PHE A 84 -1.15 -2.52 -14.89
N LEU A 85 -1.12 -3.17 -16.06
CA LEU A 85 -2.07 -2.89 -17.15
C LEU A 85 -3.51 -3.18 -16.72
N GLN A 86 -3.76 -4.32 -16.06
CA GLN A 86 -5.09 -4.66 -15.54
C GLN A 86 -5.59 -3.63 -14.53
N ARG A 87 -4.72 -3.16 -13.62
CA ARG A 87 -5.08 -2.10 -12.66
C ARG A 87 -5.33 -0.77 -13.35
N LEU A 88 -4.56 -0.45 -14.38
CA LEU A 88 -4.74 0.77 -15.16
C LEU A 88 -6.10 0.79 -15.86
N GLU A 89 -6.52 -0.34 -16.44
CA GLU A 89 -7.85 -0.50 -17.06
C GLU A 89 -8.99 -0.42 -16.04
N SER A 90 -8.74 -0.82 -14.79
CA SER A 90 -9.75 -0.75 -13.71
C SER A 90 -9.98 0.64 -13.16
N ILE A 91 -9.08 1.61 -13.44
CA ILE A 91 -9.27 2.99 -13.02
C ILE A 91 -10.33 3.61 -13.95
N PRO A 92 -11.48 4.05 -13.42
CA PRO A 92 -12.53 4.61 -14.27
C PRO A 92 -12.01 5.84 -15.01
N ASN A 93 -12.10 5.81 -16.35
CA ASN A 93 -11.89 6.96 -17.22
C ASN A 93 -12.87 8.06 -16.78
N GLN A 94 -12.34 9.14 -16.22
CA GLN A 94 -13.09 10.37 -15.96
C GLN A 94 -13.35 11.09 -17.28
#